data_AF-A0A6J8A8W7-F1
#
_entry.id   AF-A0A6J8A8W7-F1
#
_cell.length_a   1.000
_cell.length_b   1.000
_cell.length_c   1.000
_cell.angle_alpha   90.00
_cell.angle_beta   90.00
_cell.angle_gamma   90.00
#
_symmetry.space_group_name_H-M   'P 1'
#
loop_
_entity.id
_entity.type
_entity.pdbx_description
1 polymer ?
#
loop_
_entity_poly.entity_id
_entity_poly.type
_entity_poly.pdbx_seq_one_letter_code
_entity_poly.pdbx_strand_id
1 'polypeptide(L)'
;MSYVSVFINAIVVALMAVYVYENERRIGEMSVRHDLKVLALERKLVDEIKAGIDKLTEIENQLLKSQEKEVTYVRWGKTTCDGSNTETIYSGQVGGGHYSHSGASVNYICLPNNPDVAQPLKLHDHYAYLYGGEYEIFGHNQPKGIRSDILNHDVACAACLAKGKHHQS
;
A
#
# COMPACT_ATOMS: atom_id res chain seq x y z
N MET A 1 -47.27 0.60 81.95
CA MET A 1 -46.19 0.31 80.98
C MET A 1 -44.87 0.74 81.59
N SER A 2 -43.91 -0.18 81.72
CA SER A 2 -42.68 0.06 82.49
C SER A 2 -41.72 0.98 81.72
N TYR A 3 -41.25 2.05 82.37
CA TYR A 3 -40.21 2.98 81.88
C TYR A 3 -39.01 2.24 81.27
N VAL A 4 -38.68 1.07 81.83
CA VAL A 4 -37.62 0.17 81.37
C VAL A 4 -37.81 -0.27 79.91
N SER A 5 -39.04 -0.54 79.47
CA SER A 5 -39.33 -0.97 78.10
C SER A 5 -39.08 0.13 77.05
N VAL A 6 -39.34 1.39 77.41
CA VAL A 6 -39.13 2.54 76.50
C VAL A 6 -37.64 2.80 76.33
N PHE A 7 -36.87 2.72 77.43
CA PHE A 7 -35.41 2.86 77.41
C PHE A 7 -34.73 1.75 76.61
N ILE A 8 -35.14 0.49 76.79
CA ILE A 8 -34.61 -0.64 76.00
C ILE A 8 -34.89 -0.44 74.51
N ASN A 9 -36.11 -0.08 74.13
CA ASN A 9 -36.47 0.14 72.73
C ASN A 9 -35.67 1.30 72.11
N ALA A 10 -35.46 2.40 72.84
CA ALA A 10 -34.64 3.52 72.37
C ALA A 10 -33.18 3.13 72.13
N ILE A 11 -32.59 2.31 73.02
CA ILE A 11 -31.24 1.77 72.86
C ILE A 11 -31.15 0.88 71.63
N VAL A 12 -32.12 -0.02 71.42
CA VAL A 12 -32.16 -0.89 70.24
C VAL A 12 -32.23 -0.07 68.95
N VAL A 13 -33.08 0.95 68.88
CA VAL A 13 -33.19 1.82 67.70
C VAL A 13 -31.88 2.59 67.44
N ALA A 14 -31.25 3.13 68.49
CA ALA A 14 -29.97 3.84 68.35
C ALA A 14 -28.84 2.92 67.86
N LEU A 15 -28.76 1.71 68.40
CA LEU A 15 -27.77 0.71 67.94
C LEU A 15 -28.02 0.27 66.50
N MET A 16 -29.28 0.07 66.11
CA MET A 16 -29.63 -0.26 64.72
C MET A 16 -29.30 0.89 63.77
N ALA A 17 -29.54 2.14 64.15
CA ALA A 17 -29.17 3.30 63.33
C ALA A 17 -27.65 3.43 63.15
N VAL A 18 -26.87 3.23 64.22
CA VAL A 18 -25.40 3.20 64.14
C VAL A 18 -24.92 2.04 63.27
N TYR A 19 -25.52 0.86 63.43
CA TYR A 19 -25.19 -0.31 62.63
C TYR A 19 -25.46 -0.09 61.13
N VAL A 20 -26.64 0.43 60.79
CA VAL A 20 -26.99 0.75 59.39
C VAL A 20 -26.03 1.79 58.82
N TYR A 21 -25.73 2.86 59.56
CA TYR A 21 -24.80 3.89 59.13
C TYR A 21 -23.39 3.35 58.86
N GLU A 22 -22.83 2.57 59.79
CA GLU A 22 -21.52 1.95 59.59
C GLU A 22 -21.52 0.96 58.42
N ASN A 23 -22.61 0.21 58.23
CA ASN A 23 -22.73 -0.74 57.14
C ASN A 23 -22.78 -0.04 55.78
N GLU A 24 -23.60 1.00 55.61
CA GLU A 24 -23.67 1.81 54.39
C GLU A 24 -22.31 2.46 54.08
N ARG A 25 -21.62 2.99 55.10
CA ARG A 25 -20.28 3.55 54.94
C ARG A 25 -19.28 2.49 54.44
N ARG A 26 -19.28 1.28 55.04
CA ARG A 26 -18.40 0.18 54.61
C ARG A 26 -18.69 -0.28 53.19
N ILE A 27 -19.97 -0.35 52.81
CA ILE A 27 -20.39 -0.69 51.44
C ILE A 27 -19.89 0.38 50.46
N GLY A 28 -20.03 1.67 50.79
CA GLY A 28 -19.51 2.77 49.98
C GLY A 28 -18.00 2.73 49.81
N GLU A 29 -17.23 2.54 50.89
CA GLU A 29 -15.76 2.41 50.83
C GLU A 29 -15.32 1.19 49.99
N MET A 30 -16.07 0.09 50.06
CA MET A 30 -15.82 -1.11 49.25
C MET A 30 -16.09 -0.87 47.77
N SER A 31 -17.21 -0.20 47.44
CA SER A 31 -17.57 0.16 46.06
C SER A 31 -16.50 1.05 45.44
N VAL A 32 -16.12 2.13 46.12
CA VAL A 32 -15.08 3.05 45.64
C VAL A 32 -13.75 2.34 45.44
N ARG A 33 -13.36 1.43 46.35
CA ARG A 33 -12.14 0.63 46.20
C ARG A 33 -12.21 -0.32 44.99
N HIS A 34 -13.38 -0.88 44.68
CA HIS A 34 -13.58 -1.70 43.50
C HIS A 34 -13.45 -0.86 42.23
N ASP A 35 -14.14 0.28 42.16
CA ASP A 35 -14.09 1.19 41.02
C ASP A 35 -12.68 1.72 40.76
N LEU A 36 -11.92 2.05 41.81
CA LEU A 36 -10.51 2.44 41.70
C LEU A 36 -9.64 1.33 41.10
N LYS A 37 -9.91 0.06 41.44
CA LYS A 37 -9.19 -1.08 40.86
C LYS A 37 -9.56 -1.30 39.40
N VAL A 38 -10.84 -1.20 39.06
CA VAL A 38 -11.31 -1.30 37.67
C VAL A 38 -10.68 -0.20 36.81
N LEU A 39 -10.72 1.05 37.27
CA LEU A 39 -10.08 2.17 36.56
C LEU A 39 -8.56 2.03 36.42
N ALA A 40 -7.89 1.43 37.42
CA ALA A 40 -6.46 1.15 37.33
C ALA A 40 -6.16 0.04 36.30
N LEU A 41 -7.04 -0.97 36.21
CA LEU A 41 -6.93 -2.04 35.22
C LEU A 41 -7.17 -1.49 33.80
N GLU A 42 -8.21 -0.68 33.61
CA GLU A 42 -8.53 -0.04 32.33
C GLU A 42 -7.39 0.86 31.87
N ARG A 43 -6.80 1.66 32.76
CA ARG A 43 -5.61 2.46 32.42
C ARG A 43 -4.44 1.62 31.96
N LYS A 44 -4.13 0.52 32.65
CA LYS A 44 -3.07 -0.40 32.23
C LYS A 44 -3.35 -1.00 30.86
N LEU A 45 -4.59 -1.41 30.60
CA LEU A 45 -5.00 -1.94 29.30
C LEU A 45 -4.85 -0.89 28.20
N VAL A 46 -5.27 0.35 28.46
CA VAL A 46 -5.13 1.47 27.51
C VAL A 46 -3.65 1.77 27.24
N ASP A 47 -2.79 1.74 28.25
CA ASP A 47 -1.35 1.97 28.10
C ASP A 47 -0.69 0.88 27.23
N GLU A 48 -1.07 -0.39 27.42
CA GLU A 48 -0.60 -1.50 26.59
C GLU A 48 -1.08 -1.39 25.14
N ILE A 49 -2.37 -1.09 24.94
CA ILE A 49 -2.95 -0.88 23.61
C ILE A 49 -2.25 0.29 22.91
N LYS A 50 -2.03 1.40 23.61
CA LYS A 50 -1.36 2.58 23.06
C LYS A 50 0.08 2.27 22.66
N ALA A 51 0.83 1.58 23.53
CA ALA A 51 2.18 1.14 23.21
C ALA A 51 2.22 0.19 21.98
N GLY A 52 1.18 -0.62 21.79
CA GLY A 52 1.00 -1.43 20.59
C GLY A 52 0.77 -0.59 19.33
N ILE A 53 -0.13 0.39 19.40
CA ILE A 53 -0.43 1.32 18.28
C ILE A 53 0.80 2.14 17.88
N ASP A 54 1.58 2.62 18.85
CA ASP A 54 2.79 3.40 18.59
C ASP A 54 3.83 2.54 17.84
N LYS A 55 3.98 1.26 18.20
CA LYS A 55 4.83 0.31 17.47
C LYS A 55 4.34 0.04 16.06
N LEU A 56 3.02 -0.10 15.86
CA LEU A 56 2.46 -0.30 14.51
C LEU A 56 2.68 0.92 13.62
N THR A 57 2.49 2.12 14.17
CA THR A 57 2.77 3.39 13.46
C THR A 57 4.24 3.49 13.05
N GLU A 58 5.17 3.07 13.92
CA GLU A 58 6.59 3.02 13.60
C GLU A 58 6.89 2.03 12.46
N ILE A 59 6.31 0.83 12.50
CA ILE A 59 6.45 -0.16 11.42
C ILE A 59 5.92 0.39 10.09
N GLU A 60 4.78 1.08 10.10
CA GLU A 60 4.22 1.70 8.90
C GLU A 60 5.15 2.78 8.34
N ASN A 61 5.69 3.65 9.21
CA ASN A 61 6.65 4.68 8.80
C ASN A 61 7.95 4.08 8.23
N GLN A 62 8.41 2.94 8.77
CA GLN A 62 9.54 2.21 8.23
C GLN A 62 9.22 1.62 6.85
N LEU A 63 8.02 1.05 6.67
CA LEU A 63 7.58 0.51 5.38
C LEU A 63 7.49 1.61 4.32
N LEU A 64 6.89 2.75 4.66
CA LEU A 64 6.77 3.90 3.76
C LEU A 64 8.14 4.50 3.39
N LYS A 65 9.10 4.49 4.31
CA LYS A 65 10.50 4.87 4.00
C LYS A 65 11.22 3.84 3.13
N SER A 66 10.88 2.56 3.25
CA SER A 66 11.48 1.48 2.46
C SER A 66 10.88 1.34 1.06
N GLN A 67 9.74 1.97 0.81
CA GLN A 67 9.10 1.96 -0.49
C GLN A 67 9.84 2.91 -1.44
N GLU A 68 10.92 2.41 -2.03
CA GLU A 68 11.63 3.11 -3.10
C GLU A 68 10.62 3.41 -4.24
N LYS A 69 10.59 4.66 -4.69
CA LYS A 69 9.71 5.08 -5.79
C LYS A 69 10.24 4.46 -7.08
N GLU A 70 9.68 3.32 -7.47
CA GLU A 70 10.01 2.67 -8.73
C GLU A 70 9.12 3.21 -9.86
N VAL A 71 9.71 3.48 -11.02
CA VAL A 71 9.01 3.95 -12.22
C VAL A 71 9.43 3.12 -13.41
N THR A 72 8.46 2.57 -14.15
CA THR A 72 8.72 1.85 -15.39
C THR A 72 8.56 2.75 -16.61
N TYR A 73 9.46 2.64 -17.58
CA TYR A 73 9.36 3.36 -18.85
C TYR A 73 9.95 2.53 -20.00
N VAL A 74 9.61 2.89 -21.24
CA VAL A 74 10.19 2.25 -22.44
C VAL A 74 11.25 3.16 -23.05
N ARG A 75 12.40 2.58 -23.36
CA ARG A 75 13.48 3.22 -24.10
C ARG A 75 13.47 2.72 -25.54
N TRP A 76 12.99 3.57 -26.45
CA TRP A 76 12.91 3.27 -27.88
C TRP A 76 14.28 3.35 -28.58
N GLY A 77 14.52 2.50 -29.57
CA GLY A 77 15.76 2.41 -30.35
C GLY A 77 16.96 1.83 -29.59
N LYS A 78 16.75 1.19 -28.44
CA LYS A 78 17.81 0.68 -27.56
C LYS A 78 17.41 -0.67 -26.98
N THR A 79 18.39 -1.55 -26.79
CA THR A 79 18.20 -2.89 -26.19
C THR A 79 18.52 -2.92 -24.69
N THR A 80 19.05 -1.84 -24.13
CA THR A 80 19.42 -1.72 -22.71
C THR A 80 18.96 -0.38 -22.14
N CYS A 81 18.87 -0.31 -20.82
CA CYS A 81 18.60 0.90 -20.06
C CYS A 81 19.92 1.41 -19.50
N ASP A 82 20.31 2.63 -19.86
CA ASP A 82 21.56 3.22 -19.36
C ASP A 82 21.23 4.10 -18.15
N GLY A 83 22.09 4.07 -17.12
CA GLY A 83 21.93 4.86 -15.89
C GLY A 83 22.36 4.07 -14.64
N SER A 84 22.69 4.79 -13.56
CA SER A 84 23.16 4.15 -12.32
C SER A 84 22.05 3.59 -11.44
N ASN A 85 20.79 4.02 -11.64
CA ASN A 85 19.62 3.52 -10.88
C ASN A 85 18.52 3.01 -11.82
N THR A 86 18.92 2.51 -13.00
CA THR A 86 17.99 1.96 -13.98
C THR A 86 18.38 0.53 -14.31
N GLU A 87 17.37 -0.35 -14.40
CA GLU A 87 17.55 -1.76 -14.72
C GLU A 87 16.74 -2.11 -15.97
N THR A 88 17.30 -2.95 -16.84
CA THR A 88 16.58 -3.49 -17.99
C THR A 88 15.77 -4.70 -17.56
N ILE A 89 14.44 -4.58 -17.65
CA ILE A 89 13.51 -5.69 -17.36
C ILE A 89 13.53 -6.68 -18.53
N TYR A 90 13.34 -6.18 -19.75
CA TYR A 90 13.47 -6.96 -20.98
C TYR A 90 13.82 -6.06 -22.15
N SER A 91 14.39 -6.68 -23.19
CA SER A 91 14.59 -6.08 -24.50
C SER A 91 13.66 -6.70 -25.54
N GLY A 92 13.38 -5.93 -26.57
CA GLY A 92 12.31 -6.25 -27.49
C GLY A 92 12.39 -5.47 -28.80
N GLN A 93 11.33 -5.62 -29.58
CA GLN A 93 11.09 -4.90 -30.82
C GLN A 93 9.84 -4.04 -30.67
N VAL A 94 9.85 -2.88 -31.32
CA VAL A 94 8.66 -2.01 -31.35
C VAL A 94 7.59 -2.69 -32.17
N GLY A 95 6.35 -2.64 -31.69
CA GLY A 95 5.18 -3.05 -32.45
C GLY A 95 4.05 -2.01 -32.40
N GLY A 96 3.13 -2.09 -33.34
CA GLY A 96 1.99 -1.19 -33.44
C GLY A 96 0.98 -1.63 -34.51
N GLY A 97 -0.01 -0.78 -34.77
CA GLY A 97 -0.93 -0.98 -35.89
C GLY A 97 -0.26 -0.66 -37.22
N HIS A 98 -0.67 -1.36 -38.28
CA HIS A 98 -0.30 -0.96 -39.65
C HIS A 98 -0.98 0.36 -39.99
N TYR A 99 -0.27 1.27 -40.66
CA TYR A 99 -0.74 2.63 -40.91
C TYR A 99 -2.05 2.71 -41.71
N SER A 100 -2.39 1.67 -42.50
CA SER A 100 -3.64 1.59 -43.26
C SER A 100 -4.77 0.82 -42.57
N HIS A 101 -4.54 0.23 -41.40
CA HIS A 101 -5.52 -0.58 -40.68
C HIS A 101 -6.19 0.22 -39.56
N SER A 102 -7.52 0.25 -39.55
CA SER A 102 -8.31 0.79 -38.45
C SER A 102 -8.58 -0.27 -37.38
N GLY A 103 -8.79 0.16 -36.13
CA GLY A 103 -9.12 -0.74 -35.02
C GLY A 103 -7.94 -1.43 -34.33
N ALA A 104 -6.70 -1.17 -34.76
CA ALA A 104 -5.47 -1.62 -34.08
C ALA A 104 -5.01 -0.61 -33.00
N SER A 105 -3.87 -0.90 -32.34
CA SER A 105 -3.29 -0.02 -31.31
C SER A 105 -2.96 1.36 -31.86
N VAL A 106 -3.42 2.41 -31.17
CA VAL A 106 -3.08 3.82 -31.48
C VAL A 106 -1.64 4.20 -31.11
N ASN A 107 -1.02 3.43 -30.21
CA ASN A 107 0.32 3.68 -29.70
C ASN A 107 1.28 2.53 -30.05
N TYR A 108 2.56 2.86 -30.13
CA TYR A 108 3.63 1.86 -30.19
C TYR A 108 3.80 1.17 -28.83
N ILE A 109 4.13 -0.12 -28.88
CA ILE A 109 4.41 -0.95 -27.71
C ILE A 109 5.76 -1.64 -27.86
N CYS A 110 6.39 -2.03 -26.74
CA CYS A 110 7.62 -2.82 -26.76
C CYS A 110 7.27 -4.30 -26.60
N LEU A 111 7.58 -5.11 -27.61
CA LEU A 111 7.28 -6.53 -27.63
C LEU A 111 8.54 -7.33 -27.26
N PRO A 112 8.46 -8.25 -26.28
CA PRO A 112 9.61 -9.09 -25.94
C PRO A 112 10.00 -9.96 -27.13
N ASN A 113 11.31 -10.13 -27.34
CA ASN A 113 11.84 -10.93 -28.46
C ASN A 113 11.42 -12.40 -28.40
N ASN A 114 11.16 -12.91 -27.20
CA ASN A 114 10.66 -14.26 -26.98
C ASN A 114 9.36 -14.17 -26.19
N PRO A 115 8.19 -14.06 -26.87
CA PRO A 115 6.92 -14.01 -26.18
C PRO A 115 6.59 -15.39 -25.58
N ASP A 116 6.11 -15.40 -24.34
CA ASP A 116 5.47 -16.59 -23.77
C ASP A 116 4.18 -16.82 -24.56
N VAL A 117 4.23 -17.77 -25.50
CA VAL A 117 3.14 -18.01 -26.45
C VAL A 117 1.95 -18.58 -25.68
N ALA A 118 0.95 -17.73 -25.40
CA ALA A 118 -0.39 -18.23 -25.11
C ALA A 118 -0.86 -18.99 -26.36
N GLN A 119 -1.39 -20.21 -26.17
CA GLN A 119 -1.88 -21.05 -27.27
C GLN A 119 -2.72 -20.20 -28.24
N PRO A 120 -2.44 -20.23 -29.55
CA PRO A 120 -3.15 -19.38 -30.50
C PRO A 120 -4.65 -19.70 -30.44
N LEU A 121 -5.42 -18.76 -29.88
CA LEU A 121 -6.87 -18.81 -29.89
C LEU A 121 -7.32 -18.57 -31.34
N LYS A 122 -7.72 -19.63 -32.03
CA LYS A 122 -8.45 -19.50 -33.31
C LYS A 122 -9.80 -18.87 -33.03
N LEU A 123 -9.93 -17.54 -33.16
CA LEU A 123 -11.18 -16.81 -32.93
C LEU A 123 -11.48 -15.82 -34.07
N HIS A 124 -12.07 -16.31 -35.17
CA HIS A 124 -12.60 -15.53 -36.32
C HIS A 124 -11.58 -14.89 -37.28
N ASP A 125 -12.04 -14.25 -38.37
CA ASP A 125 -11.21 -13.75 -39.49
C ASP A 125 -10.90 -12.23 -39.43
N HIS A 126 -11.32 -11.55 -38.36
CA HIS A 126 -11.18 -10.09 -38.20
C HIS A 126 -10.54 -9.76 -36.86
N TYR A 127 -9.24 -9.47 -36.86
CA TYR A 127 -8.47 -9.10 -35.66
C TYR A 127 -7.86 -7.70 -35.76
N ALA A 128 -7.62 -7.11 -34.60
CA ALA A 128 -6.68 -6.02 -34.45
C ALA A 128 -5.25 -6.57 -34.61
N TYR A 129 -4.74 -6.55 -35.85
CA TYR A 129 -3.40 -7.03 -36.14
C TYR A 129 -2.32 -6.13 -35.51
N LEU A 130 -1.25 -6.77 -35.06
CA LEU A 130 -0.08 -6.14 -34.49
C LEU A 130 1.12 -6.41 -35.40
N TYR A 131 1.81 -5.34 -35.81
CA TYR A 131 2.93 -5.36 -36.74
C TYR A 131 4.19 -4.86 -36.06
N GLY A 132 5.36 -5.30 -36.52
CA GLY A 132 6.64 -4.72 -36.13
C GLY A 132 6.78 -3.29 -36.66
N GLY A 133 7.46 -2.43 -35.90
CA GLY A 133 7.81 -1.08 -36.30
C GLY A 133 9.20 -1.05 -36.92
N GLU A 134 9.33 -0.36 -38.05
CA GLU A 134 10.60 -0.21 -38.78
C GLU A 134 11.00 1.26 -38.94
N TYR A 135 12.29 1.50 -39.14
CA TYR A 135 12.82 2.81 -39.49
C TYR A 135 12.50 3.14 -40.95
N GLU A 136 11.51 3.99 -41.17
CA GLU A 136 11.14 4.50 -42.49
C GLU A 136 11.76 5.90 -42.70
N ILE A 137 13.01 5.94 -43.18
CA ILE A 137 13.79 7.17 -43.31
C ILE A 137 14.16 7.40 -44.78
N PHE A 138 13.46 8.32 -45.45
CA PHE A 138 13.72 8.65 -46.85
C PHE A 138 14.68 9.87 -47.00
N GLY A 139 15.68 9.73 -47.88
CA GLY A 139 16.47 10.85 -48.42
C GLY A 139 17.35 11.61 -47.41
N HIS A 140 17.42 12.94 -47.55
CA HIS A 140 18.27 13.84 -46.75
C HIS A 140 17.83 14.01 -45.28
N ASN A 141 16.75 13.33 -44.84
CA ASN A 141 16.19 13.46 -43.50
C ASN A 141 16.84 12.52 -42.47
N GLN A 142 17.94 11.87 -42.84
CA GLN A 142 18.64 10.99 -41.93
C GLN A 142 19.29 11.77 -40.77
N PRO A 143 18.93 11.47 -39.51
CA PRO A 143 19.55 12.12 -38.36
C PRO A 143 21.06 11.84 -38.29
N LYS A 144 21.86 12.88 -38.01
CA LYS A 144 23.30 12.73 -37.77
C LYS A 144 23.54 11.79 -36.60
N GLY A 145 24.44 10.81 -36.77
CA GLY A 145 24.79 9.82 -35.74
C GLY A 145 23.99 8.51 -35.81
N ILE A 146 23.12 8.34 -36.81
CA ILE A 146 22.44 7.09 -37.13
C ILE A 146 23.10 6.44 -38.35
N ARG A 147 23.17 5.11 -38.40
CA ARG A 147 23.76 4.37 -39.52
C ARG A 147 22.95 4.57 -40.81
N SER A 148 23.62 4.81 -41.94
CA SER A 148 23.02 5.03 -43.28
C SER A 148 22.23 3.86 -43.84
N ASP A 149 22.39 2.67 -43.28
CA ASP A 149 21.71 1.45 -43.69
C ASP A 149 20.50 1.11 -42.80
N ILE A 150 20.06 2.01 -41.92
CA ILE A 150 18.97 1.71 -40.96
C ILE A 150 17.58 1.64 -41.60
N LEU A 151 17.41 2.05 -42.86
CA LEU A 151 16.14 1.97 -43.58
C LEU A 151 15.59 0.53 -43.52
N ASN A 152 14.29 0.38 -43.24
CA ASN A 152 13.57 -0.90 -43.15
C ASN A 152 14.15 -1.88 -42.11
N HIS A 153 14.88 -1.37 -41.12
CA HIS A 153 15.30 -2.18 -39.98
C HIS A 153 14.31 -2.06 -38.84
N ASP A 154 14.09 -3.18 -38.14
CA ASP A 154 13.28 -3.21 -36.92
C ASP A 154 13.80 -2.21 -35.88
N VAL A 155 12.86 -1.52 -35.24
CA VAL A 155 13.18 -0.63 -34.13
C VAL A 155 13.29 -1.46 -32.86
N ALA A 156 14.46 -1.50 -32.23
CA ALA A 156 14.63 -2.14 -30.92
C ALA A 156 13.96 -1.31 -29.81
N CYS A 157 13.63 -1.94 -28.69
CA CYS A 157 13.17 -1.26 -27.48
C CYS A 157 13.62 -2.00 -26.22
N ALA A 158 13.64 -1.29 -25.09
CA ALA A 158 13.92 -1.85 -23.77
C ALA A 158 12.91 -1.31 -22.75
N ALA A 159 12.32 -2.20 -21.97
CA ALA A 159 11.54 -1.82 -20.81
C ALA A 159 12.48 -1.63 -19.61
N CYS A 160 12.39 -0.47 -18.97
CA CYS A 160 13.30 -0.02 -17.94
C CYS A 160 12.58 0.20 -16.62
N LEU A 161 13.22 -0.21 -15.52
CA LEU A 161 12.81 0.11 -14.15
C LEU A 161 13.78 1.16 -13.60
N ALA A 162 13.30 2.37 -13.31
CA ALA A 162 14.06 3.39 -12.60
C ALA A 162 13.72 3.33 -11.11
N LYS A 163 14.74 3.21 -10.25
CA LYS A 163 14.60 3.33 -8.81
C LYS A 163 14.87 4.78 -8.40
N GLY A 164 13.85 5.43 -7.85
CA GLY A 164 13.94 6.81 -7.39
C GLY A 164 14.85 6.93 -6.19
N LYS A 165 15.88 7.78 -6.28
CA LYS A 165 16.61 8.22 -5.09
C LYS A 165 15.66 9.09 -4.26
N HIS A 166 15.55 8.79 -2.97
CA HIS A 166 14.92 9.68 -1.99
C HIS A 166 15.67 11.02 -2.00
N HIS A 167 15.22 11.99 -2.81
CA HIS A 167 15.71 13.36 -2.74
C HIS A 167 14.98 13.99 -1.56
N GLN A 168 15.63 14.01 -0.39
CA GLN A 168 15.22 14.88 0.71
C GLN A 168 15.54 16.31 0.26
N SER A 169 14.55 16.98 -0.31
CA SER A 169 14.52 18.44 -0.47
C SER A 169 14.07 19.10 0.83
#